data_AF-A0A1G3LP82-F1
#
_entry.id   AF-A0A1G3LP82-F1
#
_cell.length_a   1.000
_cell.length_b   1.000
_cell.length_c   1.000
_cell.angle_alpha   90.00
_cell.angle_beta   90.00
_cell.angle_gamma   90.00
#
_symmetry.space_group_name_H-M   'P 1'
#
loop_
_entity.id
_entity.type
_entity.pdbx_description
1 polymer ?
#
loop_
_entity_poly.entity_id
_entity_poly.type
_entity_poly.pdbx_seq_one_letter_code
_entity_poly.pdbx_strand_id
1 'polypeptide(L)'
;MEEYNNFREILFRGLVCYLFYSNLNIPNNYQEYKRYDIRHDDANWSLPLTLEKRVKVNYYGTILSPSEISLENGDWSELSKNEQNIFQSSIF
;
A
#
# COMPACT_ATOMS: atom_id res chain seq x y z
N MET A 1 -26.62 4.65 -2.24
CA MET A 1 -25.76 3.59 -2.81
C MET A 1 -24.51 3.60 -1.97
N GLU A 2 -24.34 2.57 -1.14
CA GLU A 2 -23.16 2.41 -0.28
C GLU A 2 -21.93 2.23 -1.19
N GLU A 3 -21.04 3.22 -1.19
CA GLU A 3 -19.73 3.10 -1.79
C GLU A 3 -18.98 2.00 -1.02
N TYR A 4 -18.71 0.88 -1.68
CA TYR A 4 -17.88 -0.19 -1.13
C TYR A 4 -16.48 0.35 -0.89
N ASN A 5 -16.26 0.77 0.35
CA ASN A 5 -14.96 1.05 0.93
C ASN A 5 -14.15 -0.26 0.98
N ASN A 6 -13.66 -0.73 -0.17
CA ASN A 6 -12.79 -1.91 -0.27
C ASN A 6 -11.36 -1.53 0.15
N PHE A 7 -11.23 -1.08 1.40
CA PHE A 7 -9.95 -0.87 2.05
C PHE A 7 -9.84 -1.75 3.28
N ARG A 8 -8.60 -2.10 3.61
CA ARG A 8 -8.27 -2.83 4.83
C ARG A 8 -7.41 -1.94 5.72
N GLU A 9 -7.81 -1.83 6.98
CA GLU A 9 -6.94 -1.23 7.99
C GLU A 9 -5.80 -2.20 8.33
N ILE A 10 -4.57 -1.69 8.32
CA ILE A 10 -3.35 -2.45 8.62
C ILE A 10 -2.46 -1.69 9.59
N LEU A 11 -1.75 -2.42 10.44
CA LEU A 11 -0.62 -1.87 11.18
C LEU A 11 0.63 -2.02 10.33
N PHE A 12 1.18 -0.90 9.85
CA PHE A 12 2.37 -0.89 8.99
C PHE A 12 3.40 0.08 9.55
N ARG A 13 4.60 -0.43 9.86
CA ARG A 13 5.72 0.34 10.46
C ARG A 13 5.30 1.19 11.67
N GLY A 14 4.40 0.66 12.50
CA GLY A 14 3.90 1.33 13.71
C GLY A 14 2.76 2.33 13.49
N LEU A 15 2.28 2.48 12.26
CA LEU A 15 1.18 3.36 11.90
C LEU A 15 -0.05 2.55 11.50
N VAL A 16 -1.23 3.03 11.89
CA VAL A 16 -2.50 2.50 11.39
C VAL A 16 -2.77 3.13 10.04
N CYS A 17 -2.73 2.31 8.99
CA CYS A 17 -2.82 2.73 7.61
C CYS A 17 -3.99 2.05 6.90
N TYR A 18 -4.43 2.61 5.77
CA TYR A 18 -5.46 2.04 4.93
C TYR A 18 -4.87 1.48 3.64
N LEU A 19 -5.05 0.19 3.42
CA LEU A 19 -4.61 -0.55 2.24
C LEU A 19 -5.74 -0.67 1.22
N PHE A 20 -5.43 -0.35 -0.03
CA PHE A 20 -6.31 -0.47 -1.18
C PHE A 20 -5.62 -1.35 -2.23
N TYR A 21 -6.31 -2.34 -2.78
CA TYR A 21 -5.78 -3.21 -3.86
C TYR A 21 -6.10 -2.68 -5.26
N SER A 22 -6.83 -1.58 -5.36
CA SER A 22 -7.20 -0.93 -6.61
C SER A 22 -6.69 0.50 -6.62
N ASN A 23 -6.25 0.97 -7.78
CA ASN A 23 -5.85 2.36 -8.01
C ASN A 23 -7.06 3.31 -8.12
N LEU A 24 -8.16 3.01 -7.43
CA LEU A 24 -9.38 3.81 -7.46
C LEU A 24 -9.18 5.13 -6.71
N ASN A 25 -9.98 6.12 -7.09
CA ASN A 25 -9.95 7.46 -6.51
C ASN A 25 -9.99 7.37 -4.98
N ILE A 26 -8.87 7.71 -4.35
CA ILE A 26 -8.80 7.93 -2.92
C ILE A 26 -9.87 8.97 -2.59
N PRO A 27 -10.86 8.65 -1.74
CA PRO A 27 -11.94 9.60 -1.50
C PRO A 27 -11.38 10.88 -0.86
N ASN A 28 -12.00 12.03 -1.14
CA ASN A 28 -11.47 13.36 -0.79
C ASN A 28 -11.22 13.57 0.72
N ASN A 29 -11.84 12.77 1.58
CA ASN A 29 -11.62 12.80 3.03
C ASN A 29 -10.23 12.29 3.46
N TYR A 30 -9.43 11.71 2.56
CA TYR A 30 -8.07 11.25 2.85
C TYR A 30 -6.98 12.18 2.28
N GLN A 31 -7.32 13.42 1.88
CA GLN A 31 -6.33 14.38 1.33
C GLN A 31 -5.17 14.69 2.28
N GLU A 32 -5.37 14.57 3.60
CA GLU A 32 -4.31 14.78 4.59
C GLU A 32 -3.37 13.57 4.74
N TYR A 33 -3.75 12.40 4.21
CA TYR A 33 -2.95 11.18 4.28
C TYR A 33 -1.82 11.20 3.26
N LYS A 34 -0.70 10.58 3.63
CA LYS A 34 0.44 10.33 2.75
C LYS A 34 0.17 9.06 1.95
N ARG A 35 0.25 9.19 0.62
CA ARG A 35 0.04 8.09 -0.31
C ARG A 35 1.37 7.41 -0.64
N TYR A 36 1.37 6.09 -0.57
CA TYR A 36 2.44 5.24 -1.07
C TYR A 36 1.85 4.11 -1.90
N ASP A 37 2.49 3.75 -3.01
CA ASP A 37 2.09 2.62 -3.84
C ASP A 37 2.97 1.41 -3.53
N ILE A 38 2.42 0.21 -3.70
CA ILE A 38 3.10 -1.06 -3.53
C ILE A 38 3.33 -1.64 -4.92
N ARG A 39 4.56 -2.04 -5.21
CA ARG A 39 4.91 -2.76 -6.43
C ARG A 39 5.01 -4.26 -6.14
N HIS A 40 4.56 -5.09 -7.08
CA HIS A 40 4.79 -6.53 -7.03
C HIS A 40 6.03 -6.95 -7.84
N ASP A 41 6.51 -8.16 -7.57
CA ASP A 41 7.61 -8.78 -8.30
C ASP A 41 7.29 -8.95 -9.81
N ASP A 42 8.33 -8.88 -10.65
CA ASP A 42 8.18 -8.93 -12.11
C ASP A 42 7.76 -10.32 -12.62
N ALA A 43 8.15 -11.38 -11.90
CA ALA A 43 7.84 -12.76 -12.23
C ALA A 43 6.67 -13.32 -11.41
N ASN A 44 6.44 -12.80 -10.20
CA ASN A 44 5.37 -13.22 -9.31
C ASN A 44 4.45 -12.07 -8.89
N TRP A 45 3.31 -11.94 -9.57
CA TRP A 45 2.38 -10.83 -9.35
C TRP A 45 1.65 -10.90 -8.00
N SER A 46 1.69 -12.03 -7.31
CA SER A 46 1.13 -12.15 -5.96
C SER A 46 2.11 -11.73 -4.87
N LEU A 47 3.35 -11.36 -5.22
CA LEU A 47 4.40 -11.01 -4.27
C LEU A 47 4.62 -9.49 -4.23
N PRO A 48 4.10 -8.78 -3.22
CA PRO A 48 4.47 -7.38 -3.01
C PRO A 48 5.94 -7.30 -2.61
N LEU A 49 6.68 -6.35 -3.19
CA LEU A 49 8.15 -6.30 -3.07
C LEU A 49 8.63 -4.98 -2.48
N THR A 50 8.11 -3.86 -2.96
CA THR A 50 8.55 -2.52 -2.54
C THR A 50 7.37 -1.63 -2.19
N LEU A 51 7.59 -0.76 -1.22
CA LEU A 51 6.77 0.42 -0.97
C LEU A 51 7.44 1.62 -1.64
N GLU A 52 6.70 2.38 -2.44
CA GLU A 52 7.23 3.49 -3.24
C GLU A 52 6.33 4.71 -3.11
N LYS A 53 6.87 5.92 -3.32
CA LYS A 53 6.01 7.13 -3.40
C LYS A 53 5.01 7.04 -4.55
N ARG A 54 5.40 6.39 -5.65
CA ARG A 54 4.55 6.17 -6.83
C ARG A 54 5.06 5.04 -7.69
N VAL A 55 4.21 4.06 -7.95
CA VAL A 55 4.51 2.94 -8.85
C VAL A 55 3.96 3.24 -10.24
N LYS A 56 4.78 3.02 -11.28
CA LYS A 56 4.37 3.20 -12.69
C LYS A 56 4.07 1.89 -13.40
N VAL A 57 4.67 0.79 -12.94
CA VAL A 57 4.56 -0.55 -13.51
C VAL A 57 4.47 -1.56 -12.39
N ASN A 58 3.74 -2.66 -12.60
CA ASN A 58 3.60 -3.74 -11.61
C ASN A 58 2.97 -3.28 -10.30
N TYR A 59 1.91 -2.47 -10.41
CA TYR A 59 1.13 -1.98 -9.27
C TYR A 59 0.40 -3.13 -8.57
N TYR A 60 0.59 -3.21 -7.25
CA TYR A 60 -0.08 -4.18 -6.39
C TYR A 60 -1.18 -3.53 -5.53
N GLY A 61 -0.94 -2.34 -5.02
CA GLY A 61 -1.87 -1.65 -4.13
C GLY A 61 -1.36 -0.28 -3.69
N THR A 62 -2.14 0.39 -2.84
CA THR A 62 -1.82 1.71 -2.28
C THR A 62 -2.05 1.67 -0.77
N ILE A 63 -1.15 2.30 -0.02
CA ILE A 63 -1.28 2.58 1.40
C ILE A 63 -1.52 4.07 1.58
N LEU A 64 -2.52 4.40 2.40
CA LEU A 64 -2.70 5.75 2.95
C LEU A 64 -2.25 5.74 4.40
N SER A 65 -1.27 6.58 4.71
CA SER A 65 -0.69 6.72 6.04
C SER A 65 -1.04 8.07 6.65
N PRO A 66 -1.37 8.15 7.94
CA PRO A 66 -1.64 9.43 8.61
C PRO A 66 -0.37 10.29 8.79
N SER A 67 0.81 9.73 8.52
CA SER A 67 2.10 10.40 8.70
C SER A 67 3.12 9.89 7.68
N GLU A 68 4.23 10.61 7.53
CA GLU A 68 5.30 10.23 6.61
C GLU A 68 5.90 8.88 7.03
N ILE A 69 5.98 7.95 6.08
CA ILE A 69 6.70 6.69 6.25
C ILE A 69 8.14 6.91 5.76
N SER A 70 9.11 6.56 6.61
CA SER A 70 10.51 6.62 6.21
C SER A 70 10.78 5.60 5.09
N LEU A 71 11.34 6.08 3.98
CA LEU A 71 11.78 5.27 2.86
C LEU A 71 13.31 5.22 2.80
N GLU A 72 13.86 4.01 2.93
CA GLU A 72 15.30 3.74 3.02
C GLU A 72 16.08 4.24 1.80
N ASN A 73 15.49 4.16 0.61
CA ASN A 73 16.11 4.57 -0.66
C ASN A 73 15.54 5.91 -1.18
N GLY A 74 15.02 6.75 -0.28
CA GLY A 74 14.48 8.08 -0.57
C GLY A 74 13.07 8.07 -1.17
N ASP A 75 12.88 7.33 -2.26
CA ASP A 75 11.60 7.22 -2.96
C ASP A 75 10.94 5.83 -2.82
N TRP A 76 11.67 4.86 -2.27
CA TRP A 76 11.17 3.51 -2.05
C TRP A 76 11.88 2.76 -0.90
N SER A 77 11.30 1.63 -0.48
CA SER A 77 11.89 0.66 0.46
C SER A 77 11.50 -0.75 0.08
N GLU A 78 12.40 -1.70 0.31
CA GLU A 78 12.04 -3.11 0.28
C GLU A 78 11.07 -3.43 1.42
N LEU A 79 10.13 -4.32 1.13
CA LEU A 79 9.25 -4.89 2.13
C LEU A 79 9.93 -6.12 2.74
N SER A 80 10.05 -6.13 4.05
CA SER A 80 10.42 -7.34 4.80
C SER A 80 9.37 -8.43 4.60
N LYS A 81 9.74 -9.70 4.82
CA LYS A 81 8.80 -10.84 4.72
C LYS A 81 7.53 -10.64 5.56
N ASN A 82 7.65 -10.03 6.74
CA ASN A 82 6.49 -9.75 7.60
C ASN A 82 5.55 -8.72 6.98
N GLU A 83 6.11 -7.66 6.38
CA GLU A 83 5.34 -6.65 5.66
C GLU A 83 4.68 -7.23 4.41
N GLN A 84 5.38 -8.09 3.66
CA GLN A 84 4.79 -8.79 2.51
C GLN A 84 3.56 -9.61 2.93
N ASN A 85 3.66 -10.33 4.04
CA ASN A 85 2.54 -11.10 4.59
C ASN A 85 1.35 -10.22 5.01
N ILE A 86 1.57 -8.99 5.50
CA ILE A 86 0.48 -8.05 5.82
C ILE A 86 -0.36 -7.77 4.57
N PHE A 87 0.28 -7.58 3.42
CA PHE A 87 -0.39 -7.25 2.16
C PHE A 87 -0.99 -8.46 1.43
N GLN A 88 -0.50 -9.67 1.71
CA GLN A 88 -1.02 -10.90 1.11
C GLN A 88 -2.20 -11.51 1.89
N SER A 89 -2.36 -11.18 3.17
CA SER A 89 -3.29 -11.87 4.09
C SER A 89 -4.78 -11.52 3.89
N SER A 90 -5.24 -11.28 2.66
CA SER A 90 -6.66 -11.10 2.33
C SER A 90 -6.97 -11.53 0.90
N ILE A 91 -7.01 -12.84 0.67
CA ILE A 91 -7.75 -13.46 -0.42
C ILE A 91 -8.59 -14.58 0.21
N PHE A 92 -9.86 -14.27 0.49
CA PHE A 92 -10.92 -15.28 0.69
C PHE A 92 -11.84 -15.22 -0.52
#